data_AF-A0A7Z9Q1B9-F1
#
_entry.id   AF-A0A7Z9Q1B9-F1
#
_cell.length_a   1.000
_cell.length_b   1.000
_cell.length_c   1.000
_cell.angle_alpha   90.00
_cell.angle_beta   90.00
_cell.angle_gamma   90.00
#
_symmetry.space_group_name_H-M   'P 1'
#
loop_
_entity.id
_entity.type
_entity.pdbx_description
1 polymer ?
#
loop_
_entity_poly.entity_id
_entity_poly.type
_entity_poly.pdbx_seq_one_letter_code
_entity_poly.pdbx_strand_id
1 'polypeptide(L)'
;MDLFISRAYAQVSAPDEPTVDEDGVPDPELGDEPQIDLLFYSTYLAPMRPAEPNDAMKRGAKLFVKADCHACHTPKLKSTIGPLYAYTDLLLHDMGPDFEGDLEVSFASSREFRSAPLWGVSLHGPFLHDGRADTLEEAILMHGGEGQNSRDAFDALSTDEQNDMVSFLRGLGGWTPEGQILLHPEEPAFEAGTPGGPESGLTSEERAQWQRGQKIFDQSAALAEGLGSVFNADSCRACHQDPVLGGAGGIDTNVIRFGEWDDTGAFHGFDRGAMPRQSIPGDRPYRMDDSANVVEWRNPPTTMGVGALDRIAEADILVNADPEDTDGDGISGRARILDSGQLGRFGWKAQVPTVHDFVADALLNETGQTVDISFSSFTAENDNDAFADPELLDDTFLDLVFYVEQLAPPIPKSPDDPDTVSQGQGLFDEVGCGSCHISDLGGVAAYTDLL
;
A
#
# COMPACT_ATOMS: atom_id res chain seq x y z
N MET A 1 -28.45 -11.62 22.28
CA MET A 1 -27.44 -12.41 21.54
C MET A 1 -27.07 -11.47 20.44
N ASP A 2 -26.11 -10.62 20.77
CA ASP A 2 -25.89 -9.34 20.11
C ASP A 2 -24.77 -9.57 19.11
N LEU A 3 -25.08 -10.32 18.06
CA LEU A 3 -24.19 -10.49 16.94
C LEU A 3 -24.54 -9.42 15.91
N PHE A 4 -23.52 -8.64 15.57
CA PHE A 4 -23.48 -7.56 14.60
C PHE A 4 -23.62 -8.05 13.14
N ILE A 5 -24.30 -9.18 12.92
CA ILE A 5 -24.45 -9.75 11.58
C ILE A 5 -25.89 -9.51 11.18
N SER A 6 -26.10 -8.46 10.38
CA SER A 6 -27.30 -8.37 9.57
C SER A 6 -27.42 -9.67 8.77
N ARG A 7 -28.64 -10.24 8.69
CA ARG A 7 -28.94 -11.44 7.88
C ARG A 7 -28.46 -11.35 6.43
N ALA A 8 -28.16 -10.15 5.94
CA ALA A 8 -27.66 -9.90 4.59
C ALA A 8 -26.15 -10.18 4.39
N TYR A 9 -25.40 -10.54 5.44
CA TYR A 9 -23.92 -10.70 5.36
C TYR A 9 -23.39 -11.99 6.02
N ALA A 10 -24.23 -13.01 6.23
CA ALA A 10 -23.85 -14.19 7.00
C ALA A 10 -23.11 -15.24 6.15
N GLN A 11 -21.78 -15.10 6.00
CA GLN A 11 -20.93 -16.18 5.45
C GLN A 11 -20.42 -17.17 6.50
N VAL A 12 -20.45 -16.85 7.81
CA VAL A 12 -20.27 -17.83 8.90
C VAL A 12 -20.94 -17.32 10.19
N SER A 13 -22.23 -17.56 10.39
CA SER A 13 -22.84 -17.38 11.71
C SER A 13 -23.87 -18.46 12.01
N ALA A 14 -23.75 -18.99 13.23
CA ALA A 14 -24.66 -19.89 13.98
C ALA A 14 -25.33 -21.07 13.22
N PRO A 15 -25.49 -22.24 13.85
CA PRO A 15 -26.12 -23.43 13.21
C PRO A 15 -27.55 -23.24 12.67
N ASP A 16 -28.18 -22.09 12.93
CA ASP A 16 -29.57 -21.78 12.59
C ASP A 16 -29.73 -20.56 11.65
N GLU A 17 -28.66 -19.98 11.10
CA GLU A 17 -28.73 -18.88 10.13
C GLU A 17 -28.45 -19.36 8.69
N PRO A 18 -28.97 -18.66 7.65
CA PRO A 18 -28.69 -19.00 6.27
C PRO A 18 -27.19 -18.81 5.99
N THR A 19 -26.54 -19.85 5.46
CA THR A 19 -25.15 -19.81 4.98
C THR A 19 -25.08 -19.30 3.53
N VAL A 20 -26.01 -18.42 3.16
CA VAL A 20 -26.13 -17.91 1.80
C VAL A 20 -26.14 -16.39 1.83
N ASP A 21 -25.35 -15.76 0.98
CA ASP A 21 -25.45 -14.34 0.73
C ASP A 21 -26.34 -14.03 -0.50
N GLU A 22 -26.43 -12.76 -0.89
CA GLU A 22 -27.28 -12.29 -2.00
C GLU A 22 -26.46 -11.79 -3.20
N ASP A 23 -25.31 -12.40 -3.51
CA ASP A 23 -24.48 -12.00 -4.66
C ASP A 23 -24.74 -12.81 -5.95
N GLY A 24 -25.47 -13.92 -5.84
CA GLY A 24 -25.81 -14.81 -6.95
C GLY A 24 -24.73 -15.83 -7.33
N VAL A 25 -23.65 -15.91 -6.56
CA VAL A 25 -22.64 -16.97 -6.59
C VAL A 25 -23.14 -18.15 -5.73
N PRO A 26 -22.89 -19.41 -6.13
CA PRO A 26 -23.29 -20.55 -5.31
C PRO A 26 -22.46 -20.66 -4.03
N ASP A 27 -23.12 -20.55 -2.88
CA ASP A 27 -22.49 -20.73 -1.57
C ASP A 27 -22.21 -22.21 -1.22
N PRO A 28 -21.22 -22.49 -0.35
CA PRO A 28 -20.21 -21.53 0.13
C PRO A 28 -19.13 -21.28 -0.94
N GLU A 29 -18.62 -20.04 -1.02
CA GLU A 29 -17.58 -19.61 -1.96
C GLU A 29 -16.27 -20.39 -1.74
N LEU A 30 -16.04 -20.78 -0.48
CA LEU A 30 -14.94 -21.65 -0.07
C LEU A 30 -15.52 -23.03 0.29
N GLY A 31 -15.04 -24.08 -0.38
CA GLY A 31 -15.37 -25.46 0.03
C GLY A 31 -14.78 -25.83 1.39
N ASP A 32 -15.28 -26.91 1.99
CA ASP A 32 -14.89 -27.37 3.34
C ASP A 32 -13.36 -27.54 3.52
N GLU A 33 -12.68 -28.13 2.55
CA GLU A 33 -11.22 -28.38 2.62
C GLU A 33 -10.41 -27.07 2.69
N PRO A 34 -10.55 -26.10 1.75
CA PRO A 34 -9.93 -24.78 1.89
C PRO A 34 -10.23 -24.05 3.20
N GLN A 35 -11.46 -24.16 3.75
CA GLN A 35 -11.79 -23.58 5.05
C GLN A 35 -11.01 -24.24 6.19
N ILE A 36 -10.90 -25.57 6.19
CA ILE A 36 -10.12 -26.32 7.17
C ILE A 36 -8.63 -25.97 7.05
N ASP A 37 -8.10 -25.85 5.83
CA ASP A 37 -6.72 -25.46 5.58
C ASP A 37 -6.43 -24.05 6.09
N LEU A 38 -7.34 -23.08 5.87
CA LEU A 38 -7.21 -21.72 6.39
C LEU A 38 -7.28 -21.67 7.92
N LEU A 39 -8.20 -22.45 8.52
CA LEU A 39 -8.30 -22.58 9.97
C LEU A 39 -7.01 -23.20 10.54
N PHE A 40 -6.49 -24.25 9.91
CA PHE A 40 -5.24 -24.88 10.29
C PHE A 40 -4.08 -23.88 10.19
N TYR A 41 -3.94 -23.20 9.05
CA TYR A 41 -2.89 -22.20 8.87
C TYR A 41 -2.95 -21.10 9.94
N SER A 42 -4.10 -20.44 10.10
CA SER A 42 -4.28 -19.34 11.06
C SER A 42 -4.08 -19.77 12.52
N THR A 43 -4.50 -20.98 12.90
CA THR A 43 -4.33 -21.50 14.26
C THR A 43 -2.87 -21.85 14.58
N TYR A 44 -2.09 -22.23 13.56
CA TYR A 44 -0.70 -22.68 13.73
C TYR A 44 0.34 -21.61 13.38
N LEU A 45 -0.08 -20.37 13.11
CA LEU A 45 0.81 -19.21 13.08
C LEU A 45 1.46 -19.04 14.46
N ALA A 46 2.78 -19.20 14.51
CA ALA A 46 3.52 -19.14 15.75
C ALA A 46 3.57 -17.70 16.29
N PRO A 47 3.48 -17.50 17.62
CA PRO A 47 3.70 -16.19 18.19
C PRO A 47 5.16 -15.76 17.97
N MET A 48 5.35 -14.49 17.68
CA MET A 48 6.68 -13.95 17.45
C MET A 48 7.53 -14.03 18.71
N ARG A 49 8.78 -14.49 18.57
CA ARG A 49 9.72 -14.62 19.69
C ARG A 49 10.40 -13.28 19.94
N PRO A 50 10.36 -12.71 21.15
CA PRO A 50 11.08 -11.49 21.47
C PRO A 50 12.58 -11.58 21.14
N ALA A 51 13.18 -10.44 20.80
CA ALA A 51 14.62 -10.35 20.55
C ALA A 51 15.43 -10.63 21.83
N GLU A 52 16.67 -11.05 21.66
CA GLU A 52 17.59 -11.29 22.77
C GLU A 52 17.82 -9.99 23.57
N PRO A 53 17.55 -9.96 24.90
CA PRO A 53 17.59 -8.71 25.66
C PRO A 53 19.00 -8.11 25.79
N ASN A 54 19.19 -6.93 25.20
CA ASN A 54 20.34 -6.07 25.49
C ASN A 54 20.13 -5.24 26.77
N ASP A 55 21.12 -4.44 27.15
CA ASP A 55 21.07 -3.67 28.40
C ASP A 55 20.01 -2.56 28.39
N ALA A 56 19.78 -1.90 27.25
CA ALA A 56 18.71 -0.92 27.07
C ALA A 56 17.34 -1.57 27.26
N MET A 57 17.09 -2.70 26.60
CA MET A 57 15.84 -3.46 26.74
C MET A 57 15.59 -3.91 28.18
N LYS A 58 16.63 -4.32 28.92
CA LYS A 58 16.51 -4.71 30.33
C LYS A 58 16.17 -3.51 31.23
N ARG A 59 16.69 -2.31 30.92
CA ARG A 59 16.33 -1.08 31.64
C ARG A 59 14.89 -0.67 31.27
N GLY A 60 14.56 -0.67 29.98
CA GLY A 60 13.22 -0.42 29.46
C GLY A 60 12.14 -1.31 30.07
N ALA A 61 12.37 -2.62 30.18
CA ALA A 61 11.42 -3.54 30.82
C ALA A 61 11.15 -3.19 32.29
N LYS A 62 12.15 -2.68 33.02
CA LYS A 62 11.97 -2.22 34.42
C LYS A 62 11.20 -0.91 34.46
N LEU A 63 11.48 0.00 33.52
CA LEU A 63 10.78 1.27 33.40
C LEU A 63 9.30 1.04 33.03
N PHE A 64 9.01 0.08 32.15
CA PHE A 64 7.66 -0.33 31.77
C PHE A 64 6.84 -0.78 32.98
N VAL A 65 7.47 -1.55 33.88
CA VAL A 65 6.84 -1.95 35.14
C VAL A 65 6.70 -0.77 36.11
N LYS A 66 7.74 0.07 36.21
CA LYS A 66 7.75 1.26 37.09
C LYS A 66 6.70 2.30 36.69
N ALA A 67 6.44 2.44 35.40
CA ALA A 67 5.42 3.31 34.83
C ALA A 67 4.02 2.67 34.87
N ASP A 68 3.84 1.50 35.48
CA ASP A 68 2.56 0.80 35.63
C ASP A 68 1.88 0.37 34.31
N CYS A 69 2.59 0.44 33.17
CA CYS A 69 2.08 -0.01 31.87
C CYS A 69 1.63 -1.48 31.91
N HIS A 70 2.29 -2.29 32.75
CA HIS A 70 2.01 -3.71 32.92
C HIS A 70 0.64 -4.03 33.53
N ALA A 71 -0.08 -3.03 34.07
CA ALA A 71 -1.40 -3.23 34.66
C ALA A 71 -2.40 -3.72 33.60
N CYS A 72 -2.41 -3.12 32.42
CA CYS A 72 -3.23 -3.54 31.28
C CYS A 72 -2.40 -4.39 30.28
N HIS A 73 -1.13 -4.04 30.08
CA HIS A 73 -0.21 -4.83 29.24
C HIS A 73 0.50 -5.92 30.03
N THR A 74 -0.30 -6.86 30.55
CA THR A 74 0.18 -7.94 31.41
C THR A 74 1.22 -8.81 30.68
N PRO A 75 2.47 -8.91 31.17
CA PRO A 75 3.55 -9.58 30.43
C PRO A 75 3.31 -11.05 30.12
N LYS A 76 2.47 -11.73 30.92
CA LYS A 76 2.31 -13.18 30.87
C LYS A 76 0.88 -13.59 31.15
N LEU A 77 0.25 -14.22 30.17
CA LEU A 77 -1.04 -14.89 30.29
C LEU A 77 -0.87 -16.41 30.45
N LYS A 78 -1.84 -17.03 31.14
CA LYS A 78 -1.95 -18.49 31.21
C LYS A 78 -2.79 -18.98 30.04
N SER A 79 -2.30 -19.96 29.29
CA SER A 79 -3.06 -20.60 28.22
C SER A 79 -2.94 -22.13 28.27
N THR A 80 -3.76 -22.81 27.47
CA THR A 80 -3.75 -24.27 27.29
C THR A 80 -2.48 -24.77 26.60
N ILE A 81 -1.79 -23.91 25.85
CA ILE A 81 -0.53 -24.22 25.14
C ILE A 81 0.72 -23.77 25.91
N GLY A 82 0.55 -23.34 27.16
CA GLY A 82 1.64 -22.85 28.01
C GLY A 82 1.56 -21.34 28.30
N PRO A 83 2.62 -20.76 28.87
CA PRO A 83 2.64 -19.32 29.12
C PRO A 83 2.72 -18.52 27.82
N LEU A 84 1.82 -17.55 27.65
CA LEU A 84 1.82 -16.61 26.53
C LEU A 84 2.41 -15.26 26.98
N TYR A 85 3.43 -14.79 26.29
CA TYR A 85 4.10 -13.53 26.59
C TYR A 85 3.63 -12.42 25.64
N ALA A 86 2.33 -12.15 25.67
CA ALA A 86 1.65 -11.28 24.70
C ALA A 86 1.55 -9.82 25.16
N TYR A 87 1.89 -9.50 26.42
CA TYR A 87 1.86 -8.14 26.97
C TYR A 87 0.48 -7.46 26.80
N THR A 88 -0.55 -8.16 27.27
CA THR A 88 -1.95 -7.76 27.19
C THR A 88 -2.71 -8.56 28.25
N ASP A 89 -3.81 -8.01 28.75
CA ASP A 89 -4.81 -8.72 29.53
C ASP A 89 -6.06 -9.11 28.72
N LEU A 90 -6.14 -8.66 27.47
CA LEU A 90 -7.26 -8.84 26.53
C LEU A 90 -8.58 -8.23 27.02
N LEU A 91 -8.53 -7.30 27.98
CA LEU A 91 -9.70 -6.61 28.52
C LEU A 91 -9.93 -5.26 27.81
N LEU A 92 -11.16 -4.77 27.92
CA LEU A 92 -11.53 -3.43 27.47
C LEU A 92 -11.13 -2.39 28.53
N HIS A 93 -10.58 -1.27 28.08
CA HIS A 93 -10.17 -0.15 28.92
C HIS A 93 -10.63 1.17 28.32
N ASP A 94 -11.06 2.09 29.17
CA ASP A 94 -11.39 3.47 28.77
C ASP A 94 -10.08 4.22 28.46
N MET A 95 -9.88 4.55 27.18
CA MET A 95 -8.73 5.30 26.67
C MET A 95 -8.88 6.82 26.81
N GLY A 96 -9.98 7.29 27.39
CA GLY A 96 -10.25 8.70 27.69
C GLY A 96 -11.03 9.43 26.59
N PRO A 97 -11.37 10.71 26.84
CA PRO A 97 -12.22 11.50 25.96
C PRO A 97 -11.59 11.79 24.58
N ASP A 98 -10.26 11.78 24.47
CA ASP A 98 -9.56 12.01 23.19
C ASP A 98 -9.74 10.84 22.19
N PHE A 99 -10.24 9.71 22.68
CA PHE A 99 -10.58 8.51 21.91
C PHE A 99 -12.10 8.31 21.78
N GLU A 100 -12.91 9.27 22.22
CA GLU A 100 -14.35 9.19 22.07
C GLU A 100 -14.76 9.36 20.60
N GLY A 101 -15.24 8.28 20.00
CA GLY A 101 -15.95 8.32 18.72
C GLY A 101 -17.47 8.38 18.88
N ASP A 102 -18.18 8.35 17.76
CA ASP A 102 -19.65 8.25 17.72
C ASP A 102 -20.15 6.79 17.69
N LEU A 103 -19.23 5.81 17.69
CA LEU A 103 -19.53 4.39 17.53
C LEU A 103 -19.44 3.65 18.87
N GLU A 104 -20.59 3.26 19.40
CA GLU A 104 -20.70 2.30 20.51
C GLU A 104 -21.01 0.90 19.95
N VAL A 105 -20.33 -0.13 20.44
CA VAL A 105 -20.48 -1.51 19.94
C VAL A 105 -20.93 -2.44 21.07
N SER A 106 -22.21 -2.81 21.02
CA SER A 106 -22.86 -3.67 22.02
C SER A 106 -22.76 -3.08 23.44
N PHE A 107 -21.89 -3.64 24.29
CA PHE A 107 -21.69 -3.19 25.67
C PHE A 107 -20.44 -2.32 25.85
N ALA A 108 -19.61 -2.17 24.81
CA ALA A 108 -18.42 -1.33 24.82
C ALA A 108 -18.78 0.07 24.33
N SER A 109 -18.44 1.08 25.13
CA SER A 109 -18.54 2.48 24.74
C SER A 109 -17.53 2.84 23.64
N SER A 110 -17.70 4.01 23.04
CA SER A 110 -16.81 4.50 21.99
C SER A 110 -15.39 4.85 22.46
N ARG A 111 -15.15 4.84 23.78
CA ARG A 111 -13.84 5.09 24.40
C ARG A 111 -13.14 3.81 24.85
N GLU A 112 -13.84 2.68 24.82
CA GLU A 112 -13.34 1.41 25.35
C GLU A 112 -12.69 0.57 24.25
N PHE A 113 -11.39 0.30 24.42
CA PHE A 113 -10.63 -0.52 23.47
C PHE A 113 -10.00 -1.70 24.19
N ARG A 114 -9.94 -2.84 23.49
CA ARG A 114 -9.23 -4.01 24.00
C ARG A 114 -7.74 -3.71 24.01
N SER A 115 -7.05 -3.99 25.12
CA SER A 115 -5.59 -3.89 25.16
C SER A 115 -4.98 -4.76 24.05
N ALA A 116 -4.35 -4.12 23.06
CA ALA A 116 -3.72 -4.83 21.95
C ALA A 116 -2.50 -5.62 22.46
N PRO A 117 -2.27 -6.85 22.00
CA PRO A 117 -1.04 -7.58 22.32
C PRO A 117 0.19 -6.80 21.82
N LEU A 118 1.19 -6.58 22.67
CA LEU A 118 2.43 -5.88 22.26
C LEU A 118 3.48 -6.82 21.65
N TRP A 119 3.20 -8.12 21.55
CA TRP A 119 4.04 -9.02 20.75
C TRP A 119 4.00 -8.61 19.27
N GLY A 120 5.12 -8.59 18.55
CA GLY A 120 5.08 -8.12 17.15
C GLY A 120 4.87 -6.61 16.97
N VAL A 121 4.77 -5.81 18.04
CA VAL A 121 4.36 -4.39 17.95
C VAL A 121 5.28 -3.55 17.05
N SER A 122 6.57 -3.89 16.91
CA SER A 122 7.47 -3.15 16.02
C SER A 122 7.48 -3.61 14.57
N LEU A 123 6.65 -4.58 14.19
CA LEU A 123 6.56 -5.04 12.81
C LEU A 123 5.66 -4.13 11.97
N HIS A 124 4.81 -3.33 12.61
CA HIS A 124 3.88 -2.48 11.90
C HIS A 124 3.77 -1.13 12.61
N GLY A 125 3.69 -0.08 11.81
CA GLY A 125 3.07 1.19 12.15
C GLY A 125 2.07 1.53 11.04
N PRO A 126 1.27 2.58 11.19
CA PRO A 126 1.13 3.39 12.41
C PRO A 126 0.42 2.63 13.56
N PHE A 127 0.38 3.25 14.73
CA PHE A 127 -0.08 2.68 16.01
C PHE A 127 -1.45 3.22 16.43
N LEU A 128 -2.03 2.58 17.45
CA LEU A 128 -3.42 2.76 17.90
C LEU A 128 -4.44 2.21 16.89
N HIS A 129 -5.72 2.22 17.26
CA HIS A 129 -6.77 1.56 16.49
C HIS A 129 -7.08 2.24 15.14
N ASP A 130 -6.75 3.52 15.02
CA ASP A 130 -7.02 4.37 13.87
C ASP A 130 -5.74 4.89 13.20
N GLY A 131 -4.58 4.38 13.61
CA GLY A 131 -3.30 4.74 13.00
C GLY A 131 -2.85 6.18 13.25
N ARG A 132 -3.39 6.90 14.23
CA ARG A 132 -3.05 8.32 14.47
C ARG A 132 -1.65 8.57 15.05
N ALA A 133 -0.97 7.53 15.52
CA ALA A 133 0.35 7.64 16.13
C ALA A 133 1.42 7.00 15.25
N ASP A 134 2.39 7.76 14.79
CA ASP A 134 3.43 7.28 13.86
C ASP A 134 4.56 6.56 14.60
N THR A 135 4.79 6.92 15.86
CA THR A 135 5.80 6.31 16.72
C THR A 135 5.21 5.63 17.96
N LEU A 136 5.94 4.66 18.51
CA LEU A 136 5.60 4.05 19.81
C LEU A 136 5.58 5.09 20.93
N GLU A 137 6.44 6.11 20.84
CA GLU A 137 6.49 7.20 21.83
C GLU A 137 5.21 8.04 21.79
N GLU A 138 4.79 8.48 20.61
CA GLU A 138 3.51 9.18 20.43
C GLU A 138 2.33 8.32 20.87
N ALA A 139 2.33 7.03 20.50
CA ALA A 139 1.29 6.11 20.92
C ALA A 139 1.19 6.05 22.45
N ILE A 140 2.32 5.98 23.17
CA ILE A 140 2.34 6.03 24.65
C ILE A 140 1.80 7.37 25.14
N LEU A 141 2.27 8.49 24.57
CA LEU A 141 1.87 9.85 24.95
C LEU A 141 0.40 10.17 24.65
N MET A 142 -0.27 9.38 23.81
CA MET A 142 -1.70 9.51 23.56
C MET A 142 -2.57 8.70 24.53
N HIS A 143 -2.03 7.85 25.40
CA HIS A 143 -2.87 7.08 26.34
C HIS A 143 -3.56 7.99 27.37
N GLY A 144 -4.89 8.05 27.33
CA GLY A 144 -5.73 8.76 28.31
C GLY A 144 -6.48 7.79 29.23
N GLY A 145 -7.52 8.30 29.91
CA GLY A 145 -8.46 7.49 30.69
C GLY A 145 -7.77 6.66 31.78
N GLU A 146 -7.93 5.34 31.74
CA GLU A 146 -7.27 4.41 32.67
C GLU A 146 -5.74 4.34 32.47
N GLY A 147 -5.24 4.61 31.27
CA GLY A 147 -3.82 4.63 30.92
C GLY A 147 -3.09 5.93 31.30
N GLN A 148 -3.82 6.98 31.68
CA GLN A 148 -3.33 8.33 31.96
C GLN A 148 -2.13 8.36 32.93
N ASN A 149 -2.20 7.60 34.03
CA ASN A 149 -1.11 7.56 35.01
C ASN A 149 0.17 6.94 34.43
N SER A 150 0.02 5.94 33.56
CA SER A 150 1.16 5.29 32.91
C SER A 150 1.82 6.21 31.88
N ARG A 151 0.98 6.92 31.11
CA ARG A 151 1.43 7.98 30.19
C ARG A 151 2.24 9.05 30.93
N ASP A 152 1.67 9.63 31.97
CA ASP A 152 2.32 10.72 32.72
C ASP A 152 3.62 10.24 33.40
N ALA A 153 3.68 8.97 33.81
CA ALA A 153 4.90 8.37 34.35
C ALA A 153 5.98 8.17 33.28
N PHE A 154 5.61 7.88 32.03
CA PHE A 154 6.51 7.81 30.88
C PHE A 154 7.01 9.20 30.46
N ASP A 155 6.12 10.19 30.37
CA ASP A 155 6.45 11.58 30.03
C ASP A 155 7.43 12.20 31.04
N ALA A 156 7.33 11.80 32.31
CA ALA A 156 8.25 12.23 33.36
C ALA A 156 9.64 11.57 33.33
N LEU A 157 9.88 10.58 32.47
CA LEU A 157 11.19 9.95 32.31
C LEU A 157 12.16 10.86 31.55
N SER A 158 13.46 10.65 31.75
CA SER A 158 14.46 11.28 30.89
C SER A 158 14.40 10.71 29.47
N THR A 159 14.87 11.47 28.47
CA THR A 159 14.93 11.00 27.07
C THR A 159 15.65 9.67 26.91
N ASP A 160 16.75 9.43 27.64
CA ASP A 160 17.46 8.15 27.62
C ASP A 160 16.60 7.00 28.19
N GLU A 161 15.82 7.26 29.24
CA GLU A 161 14.90 6.29 29.83
C GLU A 161 13.70 6.00 28.92
N GLN A 162 13.14 7.02 28.25
CA GLN A 162 12.10 6.84 27.22
C GLN A 162 12.63 5.98 26.07
N ASN A 163 13.83 6.28 25.56
CA ASN A 163 14.50 5.49 24.52
C ASN A 163 14.76 4.04 24.95
N ASP A 164 15.14 3.81 26.21
CA ASP A 164 15.30 2.45 26.76
C ASP A 164 13.95 1.70 26.77
N MET A 165 12.84 2.36 27.13
CA MET A 165 11.51 1.75 27.10
C MET A 165 11.03 1.46 25.67
N VAL A 166 11.22 2.40 24.73
CA VAL A 166 10.93 2.17 23.31
C VAL A 166 11.77 1.02 22.76
N SER A 167 13.05 0.92 23.14
CA SER A 167 13.93 -0.20 22.77
C SER A 167 13.40 -1.53 23.30
N PHE A 168 12.85 -1.56 24.52
CA PHE A 168 12.20 -2.74 25.06
C PHE A 168 10.97 -3.15 24.24
N LEU A 169 10.08 -2.20 23.90
CA LEU A 169 8.90 -2.46 23.08
C LEU A 169 9.27 -2.97 21.68
N ARG A 170 10.27 -2.35 21.04
CA ARG A 170 10.83 -2.85 19.77
C ARG A 170 11.34 -4.28 19.87
N GLY A 171 11.91 -4.65 21.02
CA GLY A 171 12.33 -6.03 21.27
C GLY A 171 11.19 -7.04 21.39
N LEU A 172 9.94 -6.61 21.63
CA LEU A 172 8.77 -7.50 21.64
C LEU A 172 8.33 -7.92 20.23
N GLY A 173 8.76 -7.19 19.20
CA GLY A 173 8.54 -7.54 17.80
C GLY A 173 9.49 -8.60 17.26
N GLY A 174 10.39 -9.13 18.07
CA GLY A 174 11.17 -10.32 17.74
C GLY A 174 12.22 -10.21 16.65
N TRP A 175 12.92 -11.32 16.44
CA TRP A 175 13.86 -11.52 15.32
C TRP A 175 13.05 -11.59 14.03
N THR A 176 13.28 -10.69 13.08
CA THR A 176 12.89 -10.92 11.68
C THR A 176 13.70 -12.12 11.19
N PRO A 177 13.05 -13.22 10.80
CA PRO A 177 13.75 -14.25 10.07
C PRO A 177 14.27 -13.66 8.77
N GLU A 178 15.50 -14.01 8.40
CA GLU A 178 15.96 -13.92 7.02
C GLU A 178 14.86 -14.51 6.12
N GLY A 179 14.13 -13.66 5.40
CA GLY A 179 13.07 -14.05 4.48
C GLY A 179 11.61 -13.78 4.87
N GLN A 180 11.29 -12.91 5.84
CA GLN A 180 9.94 -12.33 5.95
C GLN A 180 9.95 -10.85 5.54
N ILE A 181 9.25 -10.57 4.43
CA ILE A 181 9.29 -9.35 3.62
C ILE A 181 8.59 -8.19 4.35
N LEU A 182 9.27 -7.60 5.30
CA LEU A 182 9.38 -6.15 5.39
C LEU A 182 10.82 -5.90 4.99
N LEU A 183 11.08 -5.28 3.83
CA LEU A 183 12.45 -5.04 3.37
C LEU A 183 13.15 -4.21 4.45
N HIS A 184 13.95 -4.86 5.30
CA HIS A 184 14.79 -4.10 6.19
C HIS A 184 15.76 -3.29 5.31
N PRO A 185 16.07 -2.03 5.65
CA PRO A 185 16.96 -1.17 4.88
C PRO A 185 18.37 -1.73 4.59
N GLU A 186 18.68 -2.91 5.12
CA GLU A 186 19.95 -3.63 5.05
C GLU A 186 19.85 -5.00 4.35
N GLU A 187 18.68 -5.43 3.84
CA GLU A 187 18.58 -6.64 3.02
C GLU A 187 19.30 -6.47 1.67
N PRO A 188 19.91 -7.54 1.12
CA PRO A 188 20.58 -7.44 -0.17
C PRO A 188 19.55 -7.09 -1.25
N ALA A 189 19.84 -6.02 -2.01
CA ALA A 189 19.02 -5.63 -3.14
C ALA A 189 18.77 -6.81 -4.08
N PHE A 190 17.54 -6.89 -4.61
CA PHE A 190 17.17 -7.84 -5.65
C PHE A 190 18.27 -7.92 -6.73
N GLU A 191 18.57 -9.14 -7.19
CA GLU A 191 19.56 -9.33 -8.24
C GLU A 191 19.11 -8.62 -9.51
N ALA A 192 20.05 -7.98 -10.22
CA ALA A 192 19.71 -7.25 -11.43
C ALA A 192 19.13 -8.20 -12.48
N GLY A 193 18.02 -7.79 -13.12
CA GLY A 193 17.27 -8.67 -14.01
C GLY A 193 16.49 -9.76 -13.29
N THR A 194 16.04 -9.54 -12.06
CA THR A 194 15.01 -10.39 -11.43
C THR A 194 13.74 -9.57 -11.22
N PRO A 195 12.55 -10.20 -11.13
CA PRO A 195 11.33 -9.47 -10.78
C PRO A 195 11.52 -8.66 -9.49
N GLY A 196 11.18 -7.37 -9.52
CA GLY A 196 11.38 -6.44 -8.41
C GLY A 196 12.81 -5.88 -8.27
N GLY A 197 13.75 -6.31 -9.12
CA GLY A 197 15.13 -5.84 -9.13
C GLY A 197 15.43 -4.79 -10.20
N PRO A 198 16.64 -4.17 -10.13
CA PRO A 198 17.03 -3.18 -11.11
C PRO A 198 17.36 -3.80 -12.46
N GLU A 199 17.38 -3.00 -13.51
CA GLU A 199 17.97 -3.36 -14.78
C GLU A 199 19.46 -3.74 -14.65
N SER A 200 19.94 -4.57 -15.57
CA SER A 200 21.34 -4.95 -15.62
C SER A 200 22.22 -3.79 -16.08
N GLY A 201 23.42 -3.65 -15.50
CA GLY A 201 24.42 -2.69 -15.97
C GLY A 201 24.60 -1.44 -15.13
N LEU A 202 23.85 -1.28 -14.03
CA LEU A 202 24.06 -0.18 -13.08
C LEU A 202 25.47 -0.20 -12.49
N THR A 203 26.08 0.99 -12.43
CA THR A 203 27.30 1.29 -11.67
C THR A 203 27.07 1.10 -10.17
N SER A 204 28.15 1.18 -9.38
CA SER A 204 28.03 1.05 -7.92
C SER A 204 27.26 2.23 -7.32
N GLU A 205 27.47 3.43 -7.86
CA GLU A 205 26.79 4.66 -7.48
C GLU A 205 25.29 4.61 -7.83
N GLU A 206 24.95 4.20 -9.06
CA GLU A 206 23.56 4.02 -9.50
C GLU A 206 22.85 2.93 -8.69
N ARG A 207 23.53 1.82 -8.38
CA ARG A 207 22.96 0.79 -7.51
C ARG A 207 22.64 1.34 -6.11
N ALA A 208 23.51 2.19 -5.56
CA ALA A 208 23.25 2.83 -4.28
C ALA A 208 22.09 3.82 -4.36
N GLN A 209 21.92 4.54 -5.48
CA GLN A 209 20.75 5.39 -5.73
C GLN A 209 19.45 4.57 -5.83
N TRP A 210 19.46 3.50 -6.61
CA TRP A 210 18.33 2.59 -6.73
C TRP A 210 17.88 2.04 -5.37
N GLN A 211 18.83 1.67 -4.51
CA GLN A 211 18.54 1.21 -3.14
C GLN A 211 17.93 2.30 -2.24
N ARG A 212 18.25 3.58 -2.44
CA ARG A 212 17.59 4.67 -1.71
C ARG A 212 16.15 4.84 -2.19
N GLY A 213 15.92 4.84 -3.50
CA GLY A 213 14.59 4.88 -4.09
C GLY A 213 13.71 3.70 -3.69
N GLN A 214 14.27 2.48 -3.64
CA GLN A 214 13.57 1.28 -3.17
C GLN A 214 13.02 1.46 -1.75
N LYS A 215 13.81 2.06 -0.85
CA LYS A 215 13.38 2.32 0.53
C LYS A 215 12.21 3.28 0.57
N ILE A 216 12.25 4.34 -0.25
CA ILE A 216 11.16 5.32 -0.35
C ILE A 216 9.89 4.65 -0.88
N PHE A 217 10.01 3.79 -1.90
CA PHE A 217 8.87 3.06 -2.47
C PHE A 217 8.23 2.08 -1.47
N ASP A 218 9.03 1.45 -0.61
CA ASP A 218 8.59 0.47 0.40
C ASP A 218 8.06 1.13 1.68
N GLN A 219 8.52 2.34 1.99
CA GLN A 219 8.24 3.05 3.23
C GLN A 219 6.81 3.59 3.24
N SER A 220 6.07 3.25 4.29
CA SER A 220 4.84 3.94 4.67
C SER A 220 5.19 5.34 5.16
N ALA A 221 4.60 6.35 4.52
CA ALA A 221 4.61 7.70 5.02
C ALA A 221 3.66 7.80 6.21
N ALA A 222 4.15 8.44 7.25
CA ALA A 222 3.40 8.72 8.46
C ALA A 222 2.37 9.83 8.22
N LEU A 223 1.31 9.88 9.04
CA LEU A 223 0.34 10.98 8.93
C LEU A 223 1.02 12.33 9.22
N ALA A 224 2.02 12.34 10.11
CA ALA A 224 2.83 13.52 10.40
C ALA A 224 3.87 13.88 9.33
N GLU A 225 4.05 13.04 8.30
CA GLU A 225 4.98 13.26 7.19
C GLU A 225 4.31 13.93 5.98
N GLY A 226 3.01 14.23 6.07
CA GLY A 226 2.21 14.86 5.01
C GLY A 226 1.71 13.83 4.00
N LEU A 227 0.51 13.28 4.25
CA LEU A 227 -0.22 12.41 3.30
C LEU A 227 -1.33 13.18 2.58
N GLY A 228 -1.25 14.52 2.58
CA GLY A 228 -2.34 15.42 2.22
C GLY A 228 -3.60 15.20 3.07
N SER A 229 -4.62 16.04 2.87
CA SER A 229 -5.91 15.91 3.58
C SER A 229 -6.61 14.56 3.34
N VAL A 230 -6.40 13.97 2.16
CA VAL A 230 -7.07 12.76 1.67
C VAL A 230 -6.16 11.96 0.74
N PHE A 231 -6.14 10.63 0.86
CA PHE A 231 -5.25 9.75 0.10
C PHE A 231 -5.86 8.36 -0.12
N ASN A 232 -5.27 7.58 -1.03
CA ASN A 232 -5.66 6.19 -1.32
C ASN A 232 -4.80 5.17 -0.58
N ALA A 233 -3.52 5.48 -0.38
CA ALA A 233 -2.58 4.65 0.37
C ALA A 233 -1.44 5.50 0.96
N ASP A 234 -0.72 4.93 1.92
CA ASP A 234 0.40 5.56 2.63
C ASP A 234 1.77 5.27 2.00
N SER A 235 1.83 4.43 0.96
CA SER A 235 3.07 4.02 0.29
C SER A 235 2.82 3.56 -1.14
N CYS A 236 3.85 3.59 -1.98
CA CYS A 236 3.78 2.97 -3.31
C CYS A 236 3.58 1.45 -3.18
N ARG A 237 4.26 0.79 -2.23
CA ARG A 237 4.11 -0.65 -1.97
C ARG A 237 2.66 -1.06 -1.69
N ALA A 238 1.89 -0.26 -0.96
CA ALA A 238 0.52 -0.65 -0.61
C ALA A 238 -0.33 -0.99 -1.84
N CYS A 239 0.00 -0.42 -3.01
CA CYS A 239 -0.67 -0.68 -4.28
C CYS A 239 0.18 -1.45 -5.31
N HIS A 240 1.51 -1.51 -5.17
CA HIS A 240 2.43 -2.10 -6.14
C HIS A 240 3.35 -3.17 -5.54
N GLN A 241 2.81 -4.36 -5.28
CA GLN A 241 3.47 -5.40 -4.48
C GLN A 241 3.24 -6.84 -4.92
N ASP A 242 2.32 -7.11 -5.86
CA ASP A 242 2.02 -8.48 -6.30
C ASP A 242 2.65 -8.79 -7.67
N PRO A 243 3.54 -9.79 -7.80
CA PRO A 243 4.01 -10.74 -6.77
C PRO A 243 5.22 -10.25 -5.96
N VAL A 244 5.81 -9.12 -6.33
CA VAL A 244 6.99 -8.52 -5.73
C VAL A 244 6.84 -6.99 -5.73
N LEU A 245 7.72 -6.28 -5.03
CA LEU A 245 7.72 -4.82 -5.02
C LEU A 245 7.82 -4.25 -6.45
N GLY A 246 6.92 -3.32 -6.78
CA GLY A 246 6.70 -2.81 -8.14
C GLY A 246 5.74 -3.64 -9.01
N GLY A 247 5.15 -4.68 -8.41
CA GLY A 247 4.05 -5.47 -8.96
C GLY A 247 2.78 -4.68 -9.21
N ALA A 248 1.75 -5.38 -9.68
CA ALA A 248 0.40 -4.82 -9.75
C ALA A 248 -0.26 -4.88 -8.37
N GLY A 249 -1.36 -4.17 -8.21
CA GLY A 249 -2.19 -4.22 -7.00
C GLY A 249 -3.25 -5.32 -7.05
N GLY A 250 -3.75 -5.72 -5.89
CA GLY A 250 -4.96 -6.53 -5.80
C GLY A 250 -6.23 -5.73 -6.12
N ILE A 251 -7.39 -6.40 -6.14
CA ILE A 251 -8.69 -5.73 -6.35
C ILE A 251 -9.03 -4.75 -5.22
N ASP A 252 -8.53 -5.02 -4.02
CA ASP A 252 -8.65 -4.22 -2.82
C ASP A 252 -7.92 -2.87 -2.95
N THR A 253 -6.92 -2.77 -3.82
CA THR A 253 -6.15 -1.54 -4.04
C THR A 253 -6.59 -0.75 -5.29
N ASN A 254 -7.63 -1.21 -6.01
CA ASN A 254 -8.23 -0.49 -7.14
C ASN A 254 -8.67 0.96 -6.84
N VAL A 255 -8.10 1.91 -7.56
CA VAL A 255 -8.52 3.32 -7.51
C VAL A 255 -9.95 3.44 -8.06
N ILE A 256 -10.81 4.14 -7.31
CA ILE A 256 -12.19 4.40 -7.72
C ILE A 256 -12.21 5.73 -8.49
N ARG A 257 -12.56 5.68 -9.77
CA ARG A 257 -12.79 6.86 -10.62
C ARG A 257 -14.28 7.10 -10.77
N PHE A 258 -14.70 8.36 -10.82
CA PHE A 258 -16.11 8.72 -10.93
C PHE A 258 -16.29 9.98 -11.77
N GLY A 259 -17.49 10.15 -12.33
CA GLY A 259 -17.82 11.25 -13.22
C GLY A 259 -19.32 11.35 -13.48
N GLU A 260 -19.69 12.28 -14.35
CA GLU A 260 -21.08 12.49 -14.78
C GLU A 260 -21.17 12.43 -16.30
N TRP A 261 -22.05 11.57 -16.81
CA TRP A 261 -22.58 11.68 -18.16
C TRP A 261 -23.78 12.61 -18.14
N ASP A 262 -23.72 13.72 -18.89
CA ASP A 262 -24.86 14.62 -19.01
C ASP A 262 -25.92 14.08 -20.00
N ASP A 263 -27.07 14.77 -20.05
CA ASP A 263 -28.18 14.43 -20.95
C ASP A 263 -27.82 14.51 -22.45
N THR A 264 -26.68 15.12 -22.81
CA THR A 264 -26.18 15.19 -24.19
C THR A 264 -25.25 14.01 -24.53
N GLY A 265 -24.90 13.19 -23.54
CA GLY A 265 -23.93 12.11 -23.67
C GLY A 265 -22.48 12.58 -23.60
N ALA A 266 -22.21 13.78 -23.06
CA ALA A 266 -20.86 14.23 -22.78
C ALA A 266 -20.44 13.81 -21.36
N PHE A 267 -19.18 13.38 -21.22
CA PHE A 267 -18.59 13.03 -19.93
C PHE A 267 -17.94 14.24 -19.28
N HIS A 268 -18.22 14.45 -18.00
CA HIS A 268 -17.61 15.46 -17.15
C HIS A 268 -16.88 14.78 -15.99
N GLY A 269 -15.57 15.02 -15.90
CA GLY A 269 -14.77 14.60 -14.75
C GLY A 269 -14.86 15.61 -13.62
N PHE A 270 -14.62 15.16 -12.39
CA PHE A 270 -14.48 16.01 -11.22
C PHE A 270 -13.02 16.34 -10.94
N ASP A 271 -12.73 17.45 -10.23
CA ASP A 271 -11.38 18.01 -10.07
C ASP A 271 -10.31 17.01 -9.58
N ARG A 272 -10.67 16.07 -8.70
CA ARG A 272 -9.73 15.02 -8.23
C ARG A 272 -9.76 13.75 -9.08
N GLY A 273 -10.86 13.51 -9.80
CA GLY A 273 -11.10 12.35 -10.65
C GLY A 273 -11.06 10.96 -9.99
N ALA A 274 -10.37 10.80 -8.85
CA ALA A 274 -10.29 9.61 -8.00
C ALA A 274 -10.91 9.89 -6.62
N MET A 275 -11.64 8.90 -6.11
CA MET A 275 -12.18 8.91 -4.76
C MET A 275 -11.12 8.37 -3.80
N PRO A 276 -10.54 9.23 -2.93
CA PRO A 276 -9.64 8.76 -1.89
C PRO A 276 -10.36 7.87 -0.89
N ARG A 277 -9.62 6.91 -0.33
CA ARG A 277 -10.12 5.95 0.66
C ARG A 277 -9.95 6.42 2.10
N GLN A 278 -8.99 7.29 2.33
CA GLN A 278 -8.60 7.75 3.65
C GLN A 278 -8.62 9.28 3.69
N SER A 279 -8.80 9.82 4.90
CA SER A 279 -8.63 11.22 5.24
C SER A 279 -7.88 11.32 6.55
N ILE A 280 -7.08 12.37 6.73
CA ILE A 280 -6.37 12.61 7.99
C ILE A 280 -7.36 12.83 9.15
N PRO A 281 -6.99 12.52 10.40
CA PRO A 281 -7.84 12.77 11.55
C PRO A 281 -8.27 14.24 11.65
N GLY A 282 -9.59 14.46 11.80
CA GLY A 282 -10.18 15.81 11.88
C GLY A 282 -10.73 16.34 10.56
N ASP A 283 -10.29 15.79 9.44
CA ASP A 283 -10.85 16.11 8.13
C ASP A 283 -12.06 15.23 7.79
N ARG A 284 -12.91 15.75 6.90
CA ARG A 284 -14.07 15.01 6.44
C ARG A 284 -13.63 14.03 5.36
N PRO A 285 -14.06 12.75 5.44
CA PRO A 285 -13.87 11.82 4.33
C PRO A 285 -14.41 12.42 3.04
N TYR A 286 -13.69 12.17 1.95
CA TYR A 286 -14.11 12.66 0.65
C TYR A 286 -15.47 12.04 0.28
N ARG A 287 -16.41 12.90 -0.09
CA ARG A 287 -17.74 12.48 -0.55
C ARG A 287 -17.81 12.63 -2.06
N MET A 288 -18.19 11.54 -2.73
CA MET A 288 -18.51 11.56 -4.15
C MET A 288 -19.62 12.59 -4.43
N ASP A 289 -19.50 13.35 -5.51
CA ASP A 289 -20.51 14.34 -5.89
C ASP A 289 -21.86 13.66 -6.15
N ASP A 290 -22.95 14.30 -5.75
CA ASP A 290 -24.31 13.77 -5.89
C ASP A 290 -24.75 13.67 -7.36
N SER A 291 -24.09 14.39 -8.28
CA SER A 291 -24.34 14.27 -9.73
C SER A 291 -23.59 13.11 -10.40
N ALA A 292 -22.64 12.49 -9.69
CA ALA A 292 -21.88 11.37 -10.24
C ALA A 292 -22.81 10.20 -10.59
N ASN A 293 -22.82 9.80 -11.86
CA ASN A 293 -23.68 8.73 -12.37
C ASN A 293 -22.89 7.60 -13.05
N VAL A 294 -21.56 7.68 -13.03
CA VAL A 294 -20.65 6.61 -13.44
C VAL A 294 -19.53 6.48 -12.42
N VAL A 295 -19.24 5.22 -12.06
CA VAL A 295 -18.18 4.84 -11.14
C VAL A 295 -17.46 3.64 -11.73
N GLU A 296 -16.13 3.68 -11.73
CA GLU A 296 -15.28 2.63 -12.27
C GLU A 296 -14.14 2.32 -11.30
N TRP A 297 -13.73 1.05 -11.28
CA TRP A 297 -12.57 0.58 -10.53
C TRP A 297 -11.40 0.37 -11.48
N ARG A 298 -10.25 0.91 -11.13
CA ARG A 298 -9.04 0.89 -11.94
C ARG A 298 -7.91 0.27 -11.14
N ASN A 299 -7.44 -0.89 -11.57
CA ASN A 299 -6.38 -1.61 -10.89
C ASN A 299 -5.02 -0.92 -11.05
N PRO A 300 -4.21 -0.79 -9.98
CA PRO A 300 -2.85 -0.26 -10.07
C PRO A 300 -2.01 -1.17 -10.97
N PRO A 301 -1.56 -0.70 -12.14
CA PRO A 301 -0.77 -1.52 -13.04
C PRO A 301 0.61 -1.81 -12.43
N THR A 302 1.31 -2.81 -12.94
CA THR A 302 2.71 -3.01 -12.56
C THR A 302 3.57 -1.83 -12.96
N THR A 303 4.53 -1.46 -12.11
CA THR A 303 5.58 -0.49 -12.42
C THR A 303 6.84 -1.16 -12.97
N MET A 304 6.91 -2.49 -13.01
CA MET A 304 8.06 -3.20 -13.59
C MET A 304 8.20 -2.90 -15.08
N GLY A 305 9.39 -2.47 -15.49
CA GLY A 305 9.72 -2.21 -16.90
C GLY A 305 9.20 -0.89 -17.46
N VAL A 306 8.53 -0.04 -16.67
CA VAL A 306 7.97 1.23 -17.18
C VAL A 306 9.04 2.19 -17.68
N GLY A 307 10.24 2.19 -17.08
CA GLY A 307 11.36 2.98 -17.59
C GLY A 307 11.90 2.48 -18.94
N ALA A 308 11.79 1.19 -19.25
CA ALA A 308 12.09 0.68 -20.58
C ALA A 308 11.08 1.23 -21.62
N LEU A 309 9.80 1.30 -21.25
CA LEU A 309 8.75 1.89 -22.10
C LEU A 309 8.97 3.40 -22.32
N ASP A 310 9.42 4.12 -21.29
CA ASP A 310 9.69 5.56 -21.38
C ASP A 310 10.78 5.88 -22.41
N ARG A 311 11.76 4.99 -22.56
CA ARG A 311 12.89 5.14 -23.49
C ARG A 311 12.55 4.84 -24.95
N ILE A 312 11.37 4.30 -25.25
CA ILE A 312 10.93 4.05 -26.63
C ILE A 312 10.80 5.40 -27.35
N ALA A 313 11.42 5.55 -28.52
CA ALA A 313 11.35 6.81 -29.24
C ALA A 313 9.90 7.12 -29.65
N GLU A 314 9.49 8.39 -29.53
CA GLU A 314 8.13 8.83 -29.90
C GLU A 314 7.76 8.42 -31.33
N ALA A 315 8.71 8.51 -32.26
CA ALA A 315 8.50 8.10 -33.65
C ALA A 315 8.17 6.60 -33.81
N ASP A 316 8.72 5.73 -32.95
CA ASP A 316 8.46 4.29 -32.99
C ASP A 316 7.06 3.95 -32.47
N ILE A 317 6.46 4.81 -31.63
CA ILE A 317 5.06 4.69 -31.20
C ILE A 317 4.14 5.25 -32.29
N LEU A 318 4.42 6.47 -32.76
CA LEU A 318 3.57 7.19 -33.70
C LEU A 318 3.43 6.50 -35.06
N VAL A 319 4.42 5.70 -35.49
CA VAL A 319 4.33 4.95 -36.75
C VAL A 319 3.21 3.90 -36.75
N ASN A 320 2.76 3.47 -35.57
CA ASN A 320 1.70 2.47 -35.42
C ASN A 320 0.30 3.10 -35.31
N ALA A 321 0.19 4.43 -35.17
CA ALA A 321 -1.12 5.09 -35.07
C ALA A 321 -1.89 5.00 -36.39
N ASP A 322 -3.08 4.39 -36.34
CA ASP A 322 -4.01 4.31 -37.46
C ASP A 322 -5.43 4.72 -37.02
N PRO A 323 -5.65 6.01 -36.69
CA PRO A 323 -6.94 6.45 -36.14
C PRO A 323 -8.13 6.30 -37.10
N GLU A 324 -7.87 6.06 -38.40
CA GLU A 324 -8.90 5.94 -39.43
C GLU A 324 -9.05 4.50 -39.96
N ASP A 325 -8.38 3.50 -39.35
CA ASP A 325 -8.42 2.09 -39.77
C ASP A 325 -8.16 1.96 -41.29
N THR A 326 -7.03 2.51 -41.72
CA THR A 326 -6.66 2.67 -43.13
C THR A 326 -6.37 1.31 -43.79
N ASP A 327 -5.90 0.34 -43.02
CA ASP A 327 -5.65 -1.03 -43.50
C ASP A 327 -6.88 -1.96 -43.42
N GLY A 328 -7.93 -1.55 -42.70
CA GLY A 328 -9.22 -2.22 -42.63
C GLY A 328 -9.19 -3.49 -41.78
N ASP A 329 -8.27 -3.56 -40.80
CA ASP A 329 -8.19 -4.66 -39.84
C ASP A 329 -9.15 -4.50 -38.65
N GLY A 330 -9.78 -3.32 -38.52
CA GLY A 330 -10.75 -3.00 -37.48
C GLY A 330 -10.13 -2.40 -36.21
N ILE A 331 -8.82 -2.11 -36.21
CA ILE A 331 -8.08 -1.46 -35.13
C ILE A 331 -7.90 0.02 -35.48
N SER A 332 -8.12 0.90 -34.50
CA SER A 332 -8.00 2.36 -34.69
C SER A 332 -7.19 3.02 -33.59
N GLY A 333 -6.02 2.45 -33.28
CA GLY A 333 -5.11 2.94 -32.23
C GLY A 333 -4.72 4.40 -32.45
N ARG A 334 -4.68 5.20 -31.37
CA ARG A 334 -4.45 6.64 -31.46
C ARG A 334 -3.54 7.16 -30.36
N ALA A 335 -2.38 7.64 -30.77
CA ALA A 335 -1.49 8.33 -29.86
C ALA A 335 -2.18 9.54 -29.20
N ARG A 336 -2.07 9.64 -27.87
CA ARG A 336 -2.56 10.80 -27.13
C ARG A 336 -1.48 11.87 -27.10
N ILE A 337 -1.73 12.99 -27.76
CA ILE A 337 -0.89 14.19 -27.66
C ILE A 337 -1.48 15.10 -26.59
N LEU A 338 -0.68 15.46 -25.59
CA LEU A 338 -1.08 16.36 -24.50
C LEU A 338 -1.11 17.82 -24.97
N ASP A 339 -1.74 18.71 -24.20
CA ASP A 339 -1.78 20.14 -24.51
C ASP A 339 -0.38 20.79 -24.53
N SER A 340 0.59 20.19 -23.83
CA SER A 340 2.01 20.56 -23.89
C SER A 340 2.67 20.23 -25.23
N GLY A 341 2.04 19.41 -26.06
CA GLY A 341 2.57 18.86 -27.30
C GLY A 341 3.36 17.56 -27.13
N GLN A 342 3.54 17.07 -25.91
CA GLN A 342 4.22 15.80 -25.64
C GLN A 342 3.30 14.60 -25.93
N LEU A 343 3.88 13.49 -26.36
CA LEU A 343 3.21 12.19 -26.38
C LEU A 343 2.94 11.72 -24.95
N GLY A 344 1.69 11.43 -24.65
CA GLY A 344 1.28 10.75 -23.43
C GLY A 344 1.55 9.25 -23.52
N ARG A 345 2.04 8.64 -22.42
CA ARG A 345 2.49 7.23 -22.37
C ARG A 345 1.91 6.45 -21.20
N PHE A 346 1.77 7.10 -20.05
CA PHE A 346 1.43 6.45 -18.78
C PHE A 346 0.06 6.85 -18.26
N GLY A 347 -0.45 6.05 -17.33
CA GLY A 347 -1.83 6.08 -16.86
C GLY A 347 -2.81 5.38 -17.80
N TRP A 348 -4.00 5.04 -17.32
CA TRP A 348 -4.98 4.23 -18.08
C TRP A 348 -5.47 4.85 -19.40
N LYS A 349 -5.20 6.14 -19.63
CA LYS A 349 -5.58 6.87 -20.84
C LYS A 349 -4.40 7.61 -21.46
N ALA A 350 -3.17 7.18 -21.16
CA ALA A 350 -1.94 7.83 -21.64
C ALA A 350 -1.90 9.34 -21.29
N GLN A 351 -2.41 9.73 -20.13
CA GLN A 351 -2.48 11.15 -19.74
C GLN A 351 -1.17 11.73 -19.21
N VAL A 352 -0.15 10.90 -18.95
CA VAL A 352 1.13 11.33 -18.38
C VAL A 352 2.27 10.99 -19.34
N PRO A 353 3.22 11.90 -19.63
CA PRO A 353 4.16 11.72 -20.74
C PRO A 353 5.44 10.96 -20.37
N THR A 354 5.88 10.99 -19.12
CA THR A 354 7.14 10.39 -18.66
C THR A 354 6.96 9.62 -17.35
N VAL A 355 7.88 8.73 -17.01
CA VAL A 355 7.88 8.05 -15.70
C VAL A 355 8.07 9.06 -14.57
N HIS A 356 8.93 10.06 -14.78
CA HIS A 356 9.13 11.16 -13.84
C HIS A 356 7.82 11.88 -13.49
N ASP A 357 7.05 12.27 -14.51
CA ASP A 357 5.74 12.91 -14.31
C ASP A 357 4.70 11.93 -13.74
N PHE A 358 4.80 10.64 -14.06
CA PHE A 358 3.89 9.62 -13.54
C PHE A 358 4.09 9.39 -12.04
N VAL A 359 5.34 9.41 -11.56
CA VAL A 359 5.63 9.35 -10.12
C VAL A 359 5.09 10.59 -9.41
N ALA A 360 5.28 11.79 -9.97
CA ALA A 360 4.72 13.03 -9.39
C ALA A 360 3.18 13.01 -9.35
N ASP A 361 2.52 12.58 -10.43
CA ASP A 361 1.05 12.43 -10.50
C ASP A 361 0.53 11.45 -9.45
N ALA A 362 1.21 10.32 -9.27
CA ALA A 362 0.83 9.30 -8.30
C ALA A 362 1.05 9.77 -6.85
N LEU A 363 2.16 10.45 -6.55
CA LEU A 363 2.40 11.04 -5.23
C LEU A 363 1.27 11.99 -4.85
N LEU A 364 0.90 12.91 -5.73
CA LEU A 364 -0.16 13.88 -5.44
C LEU A 364 -1.54 13.22 -5.29
N ASN A 365 -1.92 12.37 -6.25
CA ASN A 365 -3.29 11.90 -6.37
C ASN A 365 -3.58 10.64 -5.54
N GLU A 366 -2.57 9.83 -5.25
CA GLU A 366 -2.74 8.53 -4.60
C GLU A 366 -2.20 8.49 -3.17
N THR A 367 -1.09 9.20 -2.87
CA THR A 367 -0.54 9.30 -1.50
C THR A 367 -0.70 10.68 -0.87
N GLY A 368 -1.15 11.68 -1.65
CA GLY A 368 -1.37 13.04 -1.19
C GLY A 368 -0.11 13.90 -1.05
N GLN A 369 1.05 13.39 -1.42
CA GLN A 369 2.34 14.07 -1.29
C GLN A 369 2.65 14.96 -2.50
N THR A 370 3.21 16.14 -2.24
CA THR A 370 3.68 17.07 -3.28
C THR A 370 5.19 16.95 -3.50
N VAL A 371 5.59 17.32 -4.72
CA VAL A 371 6.99 17.53 -5.12
C VAL A 371 7.16 18.95 -5.62
N ASP A 372 8.40 19.45 -5.70
CA ASP A 372 8.65 20.81 -6.20
C ASP A 372 8.16 20.94 -7.67
N ILE A 373 7.29 21.93 -7.90
CA ILE A 373 6.66 22.21 -9.21
C ILE A 373 7.65 22.55 -10.33
N SER A 374 8.90 22.87 -9.99
CA SER A 374 9.96 23.07 -10.98
C SER A 374 10.44 21.77 -11.60
N PHE A 375 10.16 20.62 -10.96
CA PHE A 375 10.45 19.29 -11.49
C PHE A 375 9.31 18.74 -12.35
N SER A 376 8.05 18.92 -11.94
CA SER A 376 6.90 18.43 -12.71
C SER A 376 5.67 19.35 -12.59
N SER A 377 4.89 19.45 -13.67
CA SER A 377 3.57 20.10 -13.63
C SER A 377 2.44 19.15 -13.20
N PHE A 378 2.75 17.88 -12.92
CA PHE A 378 1.80 16.85 -12.47
C PHE A 378 1.71 16.76 -10.94
N THR A 379 2.07 17.84 -10.25
CA THR A 379 1.99 18.00 -8.79
C THR A 379 1.25 19.32 -8.47
N ALA A 380 1.10 19.65 -7.19
CA ALA A 380 0.53 20.90 -6.70
C ALA A 380 1.59 21.68 -5.90
N GLU A 381 1.46 23.01 -5.83
CA GLU A 381 2.28 23.85 -4.93
C GLU A 381 1.91 23.65 -3.45
N ASN A 382 0.70 23.16 -3.18
CA ASN A 382 0.18 22.91 -1.84
C ASN A 382 -0.94 21.86 -1.89
N ASP A 383 -0.96 20.92 -0.95
CA ASP A 383 -1.97 19.86 -0.82
C ASP A 383 -3.13 20.19 0.16
N ASN A 384 -3.09 21.37 0.75
CA ASN A 384 -4.00 21.92 1.77
C ASN A 384 -4.02 21.18 3.10
N ASP A 385 -2.93 20.51 3.48
CA ASP A 385 -2.76 19.99 4.83
C ASP A 385 -2.01 20.98 5.76
N ALA A 386 -1.63 20.53 6.95
CA ALA A 386 -0.95 21.35 7.96
C ALA A 386 0.58 21.25 7.94
N PHE A 387 1.11 20.39 7.07
CA PHE A 387 2.53 20.11 6.89
C PHE A 387 3.12 21.01 5.80
N ALA A 388 4.43 20.90 5.59
CA ALA A 388 5.17 21.83 4.77
C ALA A 388 5.44 21.24 3.39
N ASP A 389 4.88 21.87 2.37
CA ASP A 389 5.13 21.48 0.99
C ASP A 389 6.53 21.97 0.49
N PRO A 390 7.22 21.20 -0.37
CA PRO A 390 6.87 19.83 -0.74
C PRO A 390 7.27 18.80 0.32
N GLU A 391 6.44 17.78 0.50
CA GLU A 391 6.70 16.66 1.42
C GLU A 391 7.90 15.85 0.94
N LEU A 392 8.01 15.64 -0.38
CA LEU A 392 9.12 14.94 -0.99
C LEU A 392 10.17 15.91 -1.54
N LEU A 393 11.30 16.01 -0.81
CA LEU A 393 12.46 16.82 -1.22
C LEU A 393 13.08 16.29 -2.52
N ASP A 394 13.70 17.20 -3.29
CA ASP A 394 14.27 16.96 -4.62
C ASP A 394 15.09 15.66 -4.73
N ASP A 395 16.11 15.47 -3.88
CA ASP A 395 16.99 14.29 -3.95
C ASP A 395 16.20 12.99 -3.65
N THR A 396 15.24 13.04 -2.73
CA THR A 396 14.36 11.91 -2.38
C THR A 396 13.45 11.56 -3.55
N PHE A 397 12.83 12.57 -4.17
CA PHE A 397 11.99 12.37 -5.35
C PHE A 397 12.78 11.80 -6.52
N LEU A 398 13.98 12.31 -6.80
CA LEU A 398 14.85 11.80 -7.87
C LEU A 398 15.33 10.38 -7.60
N ASP A 399 15.62 10.02 -6.34
CA ASP A 399 15.94 8.64 -5.97
C ASP A 399 14.75 7.70 -6.24
N LEU A 400 13.52 8.12 -5.91
CA LEU A 400 12.30 7.35 -6.18
C LEU A 400 12.03 7.20 -7.69
N VAL A 401 12.13 8.28 -8.46
CA VAL A 401 12.01 8.25 -9.93
C VAL A 401 13.04 7.29 -10.52
N PHE A 402 14.30 7.39 -10.09
CA PHE A 402 15.36 6.49 -10.55
C PHE A 402 15.06 5.03 -10.23
N TYR A 403 14.48 4.73 -9.07
CA TYR A 403 14.06 3.38 -8.72
C TYR A 403 13.01 2.83 -9.71
N VAL A 404 11.97 3.60 -10.00
CA VAL A 404 10.89 3.22 -10.93
C VAL A 404 11.39 3.10 -12.37
N GLU A 405 12.25 4.03 -12.82
CA GLU A 405 12.85 4.01 -14.16
C GLU A 405 13.77 2.81 -14.39
N GLN A 406 14.45 2.35 -13.34
CA GLN A 406 15.38 1.22 -13.43
C GLN A 406 14.76 -0.09 -12.97
N LEU A 407 13.46 -0.13 -12.65
CA LEU A 407 12.81 -1.38 -12.26
C LEU A 407 12.68 -2.30 -13.50
N ALA A 408 13.33 -3.46 -13.43
CA ALA A 408 13.46 -4.34 -14.60
C ALA A 408 12.08 -4.85 -15.08
N PRO A 409 11.89 -5.00 -16.40
CA PRO A 409 10.70 -5.68 -16.93
C PRO A 409 10.66 -7.13 -16.44
N PRO A 410 9.47 -7.73 -16.28
CA PRO A 410 9.34 -9.13 -15.90
C PRO A 410 10.05 -10.02 -16.93
N ILE A 411 10.98 -10.86 -16.46
CA ILE A 411 11.66 -11.79 -17.36
C ILE A 411 10.69 -12.92 -17.72
N PRO A 412 10.50 -13.23 -19.02
CA PRO A 412 9.78 -14.42 -19.42
C PRO A 412 10.36 -15.64 -18.73
N LYS A 413 9.54 -16.40 -18.01
CA LYS A 413 10.00 -17.63 -17.37
C LYS A 413 10.67 -18.51 -18.44
N SER A 414 11.86 -19.03 -18.15
CA SER A 414 12.47 -20.05 -19.00
C SER A 414 11.46 -21.17 -19.15
N PRO A 415 10.92 -21.40 -20.36
CA PRO A 415 9.83 -22.33 -20.48
C PRO A 415 10.34 -23.74 -20.24
N ASP A 416 9.56 -24.53 -19.50
CA ASP A 416 9.80 -25.97 -19.37
C ASP A 416 9.75 -26.66 -20.76
N ASP A 417 9.04 -26.06 -21.72
CA ASP A 417 8.93 -26.48 -23.11
C ASP A 417 9.00 -25.29 -24.10
N PRO A 418 10.19 -25.00 -24.67
CA PRO A 418 10.37 -23.93 -25.64
C PRO A 418 9.54 -24.07 -26.92
N ASP A 419 9.25 -25.30 -27.35
CA ASP A 419 8.47 -25.54 -28.58
C ASP A 419 7.02 -25.09 -28.38
N THR A 420 6.45 -25.36 -27.21
CA THR A 420 5.11 -24.89 -26.84
C THR A 420 5.03 -23.36 -26.81
N VAL A 421 6.05 -22.67 -26.27
CA VAL A 421 6.08 -21.19 -26.29
C VAL A 421 6.15 -20.64 -27.70
N SER A 422 7.03 -21.19 -28.54
CA SER A 422 7.16 -20.74 -29.94
C SER A 422 5.86 -20.98 -30.72
N GLN A 423 5.20 -22.11 -30.49
CA GLN A 423 3.89 -22.38 -31.09
C GLN A 423 2.83 -21.37 -30.60
N GLY A 424 2.79 -21.10 -29.29
CA GLY A 424 1.88 -20.10 -28.70
C GLY A 424 2.09 -18.71 -29.28
N GLN A 425 3.33 -18.30 -29.49
CA GLN A 425 3.65 -17.02 -30.13
C GLN A 425 3.17 -16.98 -31.59
N GLY A 426 3.37 -18.05 -32.36
CA GLY A 426 2.82 -18.13 -33.72
C GLY A 426 1.30 -18.02 -33.76
N LEU A 427 0.61 -18.65 -32.80
CA LEU A 427 -0.86 -18.54 -32.66
C LEU A 427 -1.30 -17.13 -32.24
N PHE A 428 -0.55 -16.47 -31.36
CA PHE A 428 -0.82 -15.10 -30.93
C PHE A 428 -0.85 -14.13 -32.12
N ASP A 429 0.13 -14.26 -33.02
CA ASP A 429 0.20 -13.48 -34.24
C ASP A 429 -0.88 -13.88 -35.26
N GLU A 430 -1.14 -15.19 -35.43
CA GLU A 430 -2.16 -15.70 -36.36
C GLU A 430 -3.58 -15.24 -36.00
N VAL A 431 -3.87 -15.11 -34.69
CA VAL A 431 -5.16 -14.59 -34.19
C VAL A 431 -5.27 -13.07 -34.36
N GLY A 432 -4.16 -12.37 -34.63
CA GLY A 432 -4.11 -10.92 -34.79
C GLY A 432 -3.81 -10.16 -33.51
N CYS A 433 -3.47 -10.82 -32.40
CA CYS A 433 -3.11 -10.13 -31.16
C CYS A 433 -1.84 -9.28 -31.32
N GLY A 434 -0.91 -9.72 -32.17
CA GLY A 434 0.33 -9.01 -32.48
C GLY A 434 0.15 -7.66 -33.19
N SER A 435 -1.04 -7.36 -33.74
CA SER A 435 -1.32 -6.05 -34.35
C SER A 435 -1.33 -4.91 -33.32
N CYS A 436 -1.85 -5.16 -32.12
CA CYS A 436 -1.80 -4.20 -30.99
C CYS A 436 -0.67 -4.51 -30.00
N HIS A 437 -0.36 -5.79 -29.78
CA HIS A 437 0.64 -6.22 -28.80
C HIS A 437 2.00 -6.49 -29.46
N ILE A 438 2.63 -5.41 -29.94
CA ILE A 438 3.89 -5.47 -30.69
C ILE A 438 5.01 -6.03 -29.81
N SER A 439 5.57 -7.16 -30.21
CA SER A 439 6.56 -7.91 -29.40
C SER A 439 7.90 -7.19 -29.22
N ASP A 440 8.28 -6.32 -30.16
CA ASP A 440 9.46 -5.45 -30.08
C ASP A 440 9.10 -4.06 -30.60
N LEU A 441 8.99 -3.11 -29.69
CA LEU A 441 8.70 -1.71 -29.98
C LEU A 441 9.92 -0.86 -29.67
N GLY A 442 10.60 -0.36 -30.71
CA GLY A 442 11.80 0.48 -30.54
C GLY A 442 12.97 -0.22 -29.84
N GLY A 443 13.07 -1.55 -29.93
CA GLY A 443 14.10 -2.34 -29.24
C GLY A 443 13.68 -2.82 -27.84
N VAL A 444 12.43 -2.60 -27.44
CA VAL A 444 11.89 -2.98 -26.14
C VAL A 444 10.89 -4.11 -26.30
N ALA A 445 11.13 -5.22 -25.61
CA ALA A 445 10.27 -6.40 -25.63
C ALA A 445 9.00 -6.17 -24.78
N ALA A 446 8.06 -5.37 -25.27
CA ALA A 446 7.00 -4.77 -24.48
C ALA A 446 5.61 -5.42 -24.65
N TYR A 447 5.35 -6.06 -25.80
CA TYR A 447 4.02 -6.59 -26.17
C TYR A 447 2.90 -5.54 -26.04
N THR A 448 3.14 -4.35 -26.57
CA THR A 448 2.23 -3.19 -26.57
C THR A 448 2.57 -2.26 -27.73
N ASP A 449 1.61 -1.46 -28.17
CA ASP A 449 1.76 -0.38 -29.16
C ASP A 449 1.81 1.02 -28.51
N LEU A 450 1.34 1.16 -27.26
CA LEU A 450 1.24 2.41 -26.49
C LEU A 450 0.30 3.45 -27.12
N LEU A 451 -0.75 2.98 -27.81
CA LEU A 451 -1.74 3.81 -28.54
C LEU A 451 -3.14 3.89 -27.90
#